data_AF-A0A8G0LJK2-F1
#
_entry.id   AF-A0A8G0LJK2-F1
#
_cell.length_a   1.000
_cell.length_b   1.000
_cell.length_c   1.000
_cell.angle_alpha   90.00
_cell.angle_beta   90.00
_cell.angle_gamma   90.00
#
_symmetry.space_group_name_H-M   'P 1'
#
loop_
_entity.id
_entity.type
_entity.pdbx_description
1 polymer ?
#
loop_
_entity_poly.entity_id
_entity_poly.type
_entity_poly.pdbx_seq_one_letter_code
_entity_poly.pdbx_strand_id
1 'polypeptide(L)'
;MASQASEPAFDPKSSADYLQFPCLPPGGALNRWSRKITKDHDYPGAQAMLYGAGVPDKEKMKNAPQVGIASVWWEGNPCNTHCK
;
A
#
# COMPACT_ATOMS: atom_id res chain seq x y z
N MET A 1 -21.84 6.33 -14.98
CA MET A 1 -21.90 7.24 -13.81
C MET A 1 -20.52 7.24 -13.17
N ALA A 2 -19.73 8.28 -13.40
CA ALA A 2 -18.36 8.38 -12.89
C ALA A 2 -18.41 8.53 -11.36
N SER A 3 -17.91 7.53 -10.64
CA SER A 3 -17.68 7.61 -9.19
C SER A 3 -16.77 8.81 -8.93
N GLN A 4 -17.28 9.80 -8.20
CA GLN A 4 -16.52 10.99 -7.80
C GLN A 4 -15.27 10.53 -7.04
N ALA A 5 -14.09 10.77 -7.61
CA ALA A 5 -12.84 10.49 -6.94
C ALA A 5 -12.71 11.49 -5.79
N SER A 6 -12.99 11.03 -4.58
CA SER A 6 -12.74 11.78 -3.36
C SER A 6 -11.28 12.20 -3.29
N GLU A 7 -11.05 13.46 -2.91
CA GLU A 7 -9.71 14.04 -2.81
C GLU A 7 -8.86 13.27 -1.78
N PRO A 8 -7.56 13.07 -2.06
CA PRO A 8 -6.67 12.41 -1.12
C PRO A 8 -6.52 13.28 0.13
N ALA A 9 -6.91 12.74 1.27
CA ALA A 9 -6.89 13.39 2.58
C ALA A 9 -5.92 12.68 3.53
N PHE A 10 -5.60 13.31 4.66
CA PHE A 10 -4.84 12.67 5.72
C PHE A 10 -5.73 11.73 6.53
N ASP A 11 -5.14 10.67 7.09
CA ASP A 11 -5.89 9.77 7.97
C ASP A 11 -6.13 10.45 9.32
N PRO A 12 -7.37 10.66 9.78
CA PRO A 12 -7.62 11.21 11.12
C PRO A 12 -7.14 10.31 12.26
N LYS A 13 -6.82 9.04 11.99
CA LYS A 13 -6.37 8.07 13.01
C LYS A 13 -4.86 7.89 13.09
N SER A 14 -4.08 8.47 12.18
CA SER A 14 -2.62 8.34 12.22
C SER A 14 -2.06 9.16 13.38
N SER A 15 -1.05 8.62 14.08
CA SER A 15 -0.36 9.39 15.10
C SER A 15 0.49 10.50 14.47
N ALA A 16 0.61 11.63 15.18
CA ALA A 16 1.41 12.77 14.73
C ALA A 16 2.91 12.46 14.63
N ASP A 17 3.36 11.38 15.26
CA ASP A 17 4.77 10.94 15.25
C ASP A 17 5.21 10.35 13.91
N TYR A 18 4.27 9.93 13.05
CA TYR A 18 4.57 9.33 11.75
C TYR A 18 4.34 10.29 10.59
N LEU A 19 5.07 10.03 9.49
CA LEU A 19 4.86 10.72 8.23
C LEU A 19 3.44 10.48 7.72
N GLN A 20 2.77 11.58 7.40
CA GLN A 20 1.39 11.58 6.95
C GLN A 20 1.33 11.43 5.43
N PHE A 21 0.97 10.23 4.98
CA PHE A 21 0.78 9.97 3.56
C PHE A 21 -0.64 10.32 3.12
N PRO A 22 -0.81 11.01 1.97
CA PRO A 22 -2.14 11.23 1.40
C PRO A 22 -2.83 9.90 1.11
N CYS A 23 -4.07 9.77 1.54
CA CYS A 23 -4.84 8.54 1.43
C CYS A 23 -6.29 8.82 1.03
N LEU A 24 -7.00 7.83 0.50
CA LEU A 24 -8.43 7.99 0.23
C LEU A 24 -9.27 8.00 1.51
N PRO A 25 -10.46 8.62 1.52
CA PRO A 25 -11.37 8.49 2.64
C PRO A 25 -11.85 7.03 2.81
N PRO A 26 -12.21 6.65 4.05
CA PRO A 26 -12.75 5.32 4.35
C PRO A 26 -14.07 5.08 3.59
N GLY A 27 -14.32 3.82 3.18
CA GLY A 27 -15.52 3.42 2.43
C GLY A 27 -15.39 3.48 0.89
N GLY A 28 -14.19 3.80 0.37
CA GLY A 28 -13.88 3.81 -1.06
C GLY A 28 -13.09 2.60 -1.55
N ALA A 29 -12.23 2.81 -2.55
CA ALA A 29 -11.35 1.77 -3.10
C ALA A 29 -10.42 1.16 -2.04
N LEU A 30 -10.16 -0.15 -2.17
CA LEU A 30 -9.43 -0.93 -1.16
C LEU A 30 -7.96 -0.51 -1.01
N ASN A 31 -7.34 0.03 -2.06
CA ASN A 31 -5.95 0.49 -2.07
C ASN A 31 -5.78 1.91 -1.51
N ARG A 32 -6.34 2.17 -0.33
CA ARG A 32 -6.43 3.50 0.31
C ARG A 32 -5.09 4.26 0.37
N TRP A 33 -4.01 3.57 0.74
CA TRP A 33 -2.66 4.15 0.83
C TRP A 33 -1.80 3.82 -0.38
N SER A 34 -1.80 2.56 -0.83
CA SER A 34 -0.98 2.12 -1.96
C SER A 34 -1.34 2.79 -3.29
N ARG A 35 -2.54 3.36 -3.43
CA ARG A 35 -2.95 4.14 -4.61
C ARG A 35 -1.93 5.22 -4.98
N LYS A 36 -1.30 5.87 -3.99
CA LYS A 36 -0.38 7.00 -4.23
C LYS A 36 0.77 6.61 -5.16
N ILE A 37 1.28 5.38 -5.05
CA ILE A 37 2.40 4.89 -5.87
C ILE A 37 1.94 4.08 -7.09
N THR A 38 0.71 3.55 -7.09
CA THR A 38 0.25 2.64 -8.15
C THR A 38 -0.65 3.27 -9.22
N LYS A 39 -1.34 4.38 -8.93
CA LYS A 39 -2.33 4.95 -9.85
C LYS A 39 -1.81 6.11 -10.71
N ASP A 40 -1.08 7.03 -10.10
CA ASP A 40 -0.64 8.26 -10.76
C ASP A 40 0.63 8.05 -11.58
N HIS A 41 0.82 8.88 -12.61
CA HIS A 41 2.03 8.86 -13.45
C HIS A 41 3.25 9.51 -12.78
N ASP A 42 3.10 10.03 -11.57
CA ASP A 42 4.15 10.69 -10.81
C ASP A 42 5.24 9.71 -10.33
N TYR A 43 4.91 8.41 -10.21
CA TYR A 43 5.82 7.39 -9.66
C TYR A 43 6.07 6.20 -10.60
N PRO A 44 6.61 6.42 -11.82
CA PRO A 44 6.84 5.34 -12.78
C PRO A 44 7.95 4.38 -12.31
N GLY A 45 8.93 4.88 -11.55
CA GLY A 45 10.00 4.05 -10.98
C GLY A 45 9.47 3.05 -9.95
N ALA A 46 8.55 3.48 -9.07
CA ALA A 46 7.92 2.58 -8.10
C ALA A 46 7.09 1.48 -8.79
N GLN A 47 6.37 1.84 -9.85
CA GLN A 47 5.61 0.88 -10.65
C GLN A 47 6.53 -0.13 -11.34
N ALA A 48 7.66 0.32 -11.91
CA ALA A 48 8.66 -0.57 -12.50
C ALA A 48 9.25 -1.55 -11.47
N MET A 49 9.52 -1.10 -10.24
CA MET A 49 9.99 -1.98 -9.15
C MET A 49 8.93 -3.00 -8.74
N LEU A 50 7.66 -2.60 -8.64
CA LEU A 50 6.55 -3.52 -8.35
C LEU A 50 6.38 -4.57 -9.45
N TYR A 51 6.60 -4.19 -10.71
CA TYR A 51 6.66 -5.13 -11.83
C TYR A 51 7.82 -6.12 -11.69
N GLY A 52 9.02 -5.63 -11.40
CA GLY A 52 10.19 -6.47 -11.17
C GLY A 52 10.02 -7.43 -9.99
N ALA A 53 9.29 -7.03 -8.95
CA ALA A 53 8.97 -7.86 -7.79
C ALA A 53 7.92 -8.96 -8.08
N GLY A 54 7.35 -8.99 -9.28
CA GLY A 54 6.43 -10.05 -9.72
C GLY A 54 4.95 -9.70 -9.65
N VAL A 55 4.57 -8.42 -9.54
CA VAL A 55 3.17 -8.01 -9.72
C VAL A 55 2.78 -8.19 -11.20
N PRO A 56 1.80 -9.04 -11.53
CA PRO A 56 1.63 -9.53 -12.90
C PRO A 56 1.01 -8.50 -13.86
N ASP A 57 0.05 -7.69 -13.40
CA ASP A 57 -0.80 -6.88 -14.27
C ASP A 57 -0.92 -5.43 -13.80
N LYS A 58 -1.12 -4.49 -14.75
CA LYS A 58 -1.30 -3.05 -14.44
C LYS A 58 -2.57 -2.85 -13.63
N GLU A 59 -3.60 -3.62 -13.96
CA GLU A 59 -4.90 -3.59 -13.28
C GLU A 59 -4.79 -4.08 -11.83
N LYS A 60 -4.04 -5.17 -11.60
CA LYS A 60 -3.81 -5.65 -10.22
C LYS A 60 -3.00 -4.63 -9.43
N MET A 61 -1.96 -4.05 -10.03
CA MET A 61 -1.17 -2.99 -9.38
C MET A 61 -2.04 -1.78 -8.99
N LYS A 62 -2.96 -1.35 -9.86
CA LYS A 62 -3.79 -0.16 -9.66
C LYS A 62 -5.00 -0.35 -8.74
N ASN A 63 -5.54 -1.57 -8.68
CA ASN A 63 -6.81 -1.82 -7.99
C ASN A 63 -6.67 -2.69 -6.73
N ALA A 64 -5.64 -3.53 -6.65
CA ALA A 64 -5.46 -4.38 -5.48
C ALA A 64 -4.87 -3.61 -4.29
N PRO A 65 -5.35 -3.88 -3.06
CA PRO A 65 -4.68 -3.39 -1.86
C PRO A 65 -3.31 -4.06 -1.72
N GLN A 66 -2.31 -3.31 -1.25
CA GLN A 66 -1.01 -3.86 -0.88
C GLN A 66 -1.00 -4.11 0.62
N VAL A 67 -0.63 -5.32 1.02
CA VAL A 67 -0.56 -5.73 2.42
C VAL A 67 0.89 -6.07 2.73
N GLY A 68 1.52 -5.25 3.57
CA GLY A 68 2.85 -5.54 4.09
C GLY A 68 2.74 -6.59 5.21
N ILE A 69 3.37 -7.74 5.02
CA ILE A 69 3.48 -8.79 6.04
C ILE A 69 4.83 -8.62 6.72
N ALA A 70 4.82 -8.06 7.93
CA ALA A 70 6.02 -7.92 8.73
C ALA A 70 6.13 -9.10 9.69
N SER A 71 6.88 -10.13 9.32
CA SER A 71 7.18 -11.24 10.20
C SER A 71 8.40 -10.95 11.07
N VAL A 72 8.35 -11.36 12.34
CA VAL A 72 9.46 -11.21 13.29
C VAL A 72 10.20 -12.54 13.38
N TRP A 73 10.62 -13.09 12.26
CA TRP A 73 11.36 -14.35 12.24
C TRP A 73 12.81 -14.16 12.70
N TRP A 74 13.28 -15.06 13.57
CA TRP A 74 14.68 -15.15 13.96
C TRP A 74 15.02 -16.57 14.43
N GLU A 75 16.06 -17.18 13.87
CA GLU A 75 16.43 -18.57 14.19
C GLU A 75 16.96 -18.73 15.63
N GLY A 76 17.59 -17.69 16.18
CA GLY A 76 18.16 -17.73 17.54
C GLY A 76 17.14 -17.52 18.68
N ASN A 77 15.85 -17.33 18.36
CA ASN A 77 14.79 -17.24 19.35
C ASN A 77 13.71 -18.29 19.04
N PRO A 78 13.56 -19.37 19.85
CA PRO A 78 12.60 -20.45 19.58
C PRO A 78 11.14 -19.97 19.52
N CYS A 79 10.81 -18.83 20.14
CA CYS A 79 9.48 -18.23 20.01
C CYS A 79 9.19 -17.72 18.60
N ASN A 80 10.21 -17.42 17.81
CA ASN A 80 10.12 -16.72 16.53
C ASN A 80 10.56 -17.58 15.33
N THR A 81 11.05 -18.80 15.57
CA THR A 81 11.56 -19.69 14.50
C THR A 81 10.49 -20.10 13.49
N HIS A 82 9.21 -20.10 13.91
CA HIS A 82 8.07 -20.52 13.11
C HIS A 82 7.35 -19.37 12.39
N CYS A 83 7.86 -18.14 12.49
CA CYS A 83 7.28 -16.97 11.82
C CYS A 83 7.77 -16.75 10.37
N LYS A 84 8.34 -17.78 9.73
CA LYS A 84 8.78 -17.74 8.32
C LYS A 84 7.58 -17.74 7.38
#